data_AF-A0A0N1F8C7-F1
#
_entry.id   AF-A0A0N1F8C7-F1
#
_cell.length_a   1.000
_cell.length_b   1.000
_cell.length_c   1.000
_cell.angle_alpha   90.00
_cell.angle_beta   90.00
_cell.angle_gamma   90.00
#
_symmetry.space_group_name_H-M   'P 1'
#
loop_
_entity.id
_entity.type
_entity.pdbx_description
1 polymer ?
#
loop_
_entity_poly.entity_id
_entity_poly.type
_entity_poly.pdbx_seq_one_letter_code
_entity_poly.pdbx_strand_id
1 'polypeptide(L)'
;MPRISQQLKADSFNFRIDPALKVAFTHATESEDKPASQVLREFMRAYVERSNRKAFEVEARRQSRAAADRARDPQSDEAQSLQDMEALLDADDFADEWKA
;
A
#
# COMPACT_ATOMS: atom_id res chain seq x y z
N MET A 1 15.90 20.08 -35.11
CA MET A 1 15.63 19.40 -33.82
C MET A 1 14.32 19.91 -33.26
N PRO A 2 13.23 19.12 -33.20
CA PRO A 2 11.96 19.59 -32.67
C PRO A 2 11.95 19.38 -31.15
N ARG A 3 11.76 20.46 -30.38
CA ARG A 3 11.46 20.39 -28.95
C ARG A 3 9.97 20.10 -28.80
N ILE A 4 9.62 18.85 -28.50
CA ILE A 4 8.27 18.49 -28.09
C ILE A 4 8.14 18.87 -26.61
N SER A 5 7.94 20.15 -26.33
CA SER A 5 7.34 20.55 -25.05
C SER A 5 5.85 20.30 -25.16
N GLN A 6 5.44 19.04 -24.99
CA GLN A 6 4.06 18.72 -24.65
C GLN A 6 3.78 19.40 -23.31
N GLN A 7 3.28 20.64 -23.35
CA GLN A 7 2.58 21.22 -22.21
C GLN A 7 1.43 20.25 -21.91
N LEU A 8 1.57 19.46 -20.83
CA LEU A 8 0.47 18.64 -20.32
C LEU A 8 -0.75 19.55 -20.19
N LYS A 9 -1.81 19.26 -20.95
CA LYS A 9 -3.07 19.99 -20.87
C LYS A 9 -3.54 19.93 -19.43
N ALA A 10 -3.63 21.09 -18.78
CA ALA A 10 -4.26 21.19 -17.48
C ALA A 10 -5.76 20.93 -17.67
N ASP A 11 -6.27 19.85 -17.08
CA ASP A 11 -7.70 19.57 -17.06
C ASP A 11 -8.40 20.44 -16.01
N SER A 12 -9.59 20.94 -16.35
CA SER A 12 -10.41 21.76 -15.46
C SER A 12 -11.44 20.91 -14.74
N PHE A 13 -11.44 20.96 -13.40
CA PHE A 13 -12.36 20.24 -12.54
C PHE A 13 -13.26 21.23 -11.80
N ASN A 14 -14.53 21.30 -12.18
CA ASN A 14 -15.49 22.23 -11.58
C ASN A 14 -16.25 21.54 -10.44
N PHE A 15 -16.20 22.11 -9.25
CA PHE A 15 -16.93 21.65 -8.07
C PHE A 15 -17.82 22.76 -7.53
N ARG A 16 -18.97 22.38 -6.96
CA ARG A 16 -19.76 23.27 -6.12
C ARG A 16 -19.38 23.01 -4.67
N ILE A 17 -18.94 24.05 -3.98
CA ILE A 17 -18.63 24.01 -2.55
C ILE A 17 -19.52 25.00 -1.82
N ASP A 18 -19.70 24.75 -0.52
CA ASP A 18 -20.36 25.67 0.37
C ASP A 18 -19.64 27.04 0.35
N PRO A 19 -20.38 28.17 0.26
CA PRO A 19 -19.79 29.51 0.25
C PRO A 19 -18.93 29.81 1.47
N ALA A 20 -19.31 29.35 2.66
CA ALA A 20 -18.53 29.55 3.88
C ALA A 20 -17.21 28.78 3.83
N LEU A 21 -17.22 27.57 3.25
CA LEU A 21 -16.02 26.77 3.06
C LEU A 21 -15.05 27.44 2.08
N LYS A 22 -15.57 28.06 1.01
CA LYS A 22 -14.75 28.84 0.07
C LYS A 22 -14.02 29.98 0.80
N VAL A 23 -14.74 30.75 1.62
CA VAL A 23 -14.15 31.88 2.36
C VAL A 23 -13.07 31.40 3.33
N ALA A 24 -13.36 30.36 4.12
CA ALA A 24 -12.41 29.80 5.06
C ALA A 24 -11.15 29.27 4.35
N PHE A 25 -11.33 28.57 3.23
CA PHE A 25 -10.21 28.04 2.45
C PHE A 25 -9.36 29.16 1.85
N THR A 26 -9.97 30.17 1.23
CA THR A 26 -9.23 31.32 0.70
C THR A 26 -8.44 32.03 1.79
N HIS A 27 -9.05 32.32 2.94
CA HIS A 27 -8.39 32.97 4.06
C HIS A 27 -7.19 32.15 4.59
N ALA A 28 -7.34 30.83 4.69
CA ALA A 28 -6.25 29.95 5.08
C ALA A 28 -5.10 29.96 4.06
N THR A 29 -5.42 29.91 2.76
CA THR A 29 -4.40 29.92 1.70
C THR A 29 -3.67 31.26 1.57
N GLU A 30 -4.38 32.37 1.82
CA GLU A 30 -3.79 33.71 1.90
C GLU A 30 -2.84 33.83 3.09
N SER A 31 -3.19 33.26 4.24
CA SER A 31 -2.32 33.27 5.43
C SER A 31 -1.03 32.46 5.25
N GLU A 32 -1.06 31.45 4.37
CA GLU A 32 0.11 30.62 4.03
C GLU A 32 0.87 31.13 2.79
N ASP A 33 0.41 32.22 2.16
CA ASP A 33 0.93 32.79 0.91
C ASP A 33 1.06 31.76 -0.23
N LYS A 34 0.10 30.82 -0.28
CA LYS A 34 0.05 29.74 -1.28
C LYS A 34 -1.17 29.90 -2.18
N PRO A 35 -1.04 29.66 -3.50
CA PRO A 35 -2.19 29.63 -4.38
C PRO A 35 -3.18 28.54 -3.95
N ALA A 36 -4.45 28.89 -3.82
CA ALA A 36 -5.53 27.95 -3.51
C ALA A 36 -5.54 26.70 -4.42
N SER A 37 -5.21 26.88 -5.71
CA SER A 37 -5.11 25.78 -6.67
C SER A 37 -3.93 24.83 -6.38
N GLN A 38 -2.84 25.33 -5.81
CA GLN A 38 -1.70 24.51 -5.41
C GLN A 38 -2.03 23.68 -4.16
N VAL A 39 -2.62 24.32 -3.15
CA VAL A 39 -3.07 23.63 -1.93
C VAL A 39 -4.09 22.55 -2.26
N LEU A 40 -5.02 22.82 -3.18
CA LEU A 40 -6.00 21.83 -3.63
C LEU A 40 -5.32 20.64 -4.34
N ARG A 41 -4.33 20.89 -5.21
CA ARG A 41 -3.57 19.80 -5.87
C ARG A 41 -2.81 18.94 -4.86
N GLU A 42 -2.17 19.56 -3.87
CA GLU A 42 -1.44 18.85 -2.81
C GLU A 42 -2.40 18.03 -1.94
N PHE A 43 -3.56 18.61 -1.58
CA PHE A 43 -4.61 17.91 -0.85
C PHE A 43 -5.14 16.69 -1.61
N MET A 44 -5.41 16.85 -2.92
CA MET A 44 -5.84 15.74 -3.78
C MET A 44 -4.80 14.63 -3.87
N ARG A 45 -3.52 14.97 -4.04
CA ARG A 45 -2.43 13.97 -4.05
C ARG A 45 -2.37 13.20 -2.74
N ALA A 46 -2.37 13.90 -1.60
CA ALA A 46 -2.35 13.27 -0.28
C ALA A 46 -3.60 12.43 -0.03
N TYR A 47 -4.77 12.85 -0.53
CA TYR A 47 -6.01 12.08 -0.44
C TYR A 47 -5.93 10.76 -1.23
N VAL A 48 -5.46 10.80 -2.48
CA VAL A 48 -5.28 9.61 -3.32
C VAL A 48 -4.25 8.66 -2.71
N GLU A 49 -3.12 9.19 -2.23
CA GLU A 49 -2.09 8.38 -1.58
C GLU A 49 -2.64 7.65 -0.35
N ARG A 50 -3.40 8.36 0.51
CA ARG A 50 -4.07 7.74 1.66
C ARG A 50 -5.09 6.68 1.23
N SER A 51 -5.85 6.93 0.17
CA SER A 51 -6.83 5.97 -0.34
C SER A 51 -6.13 4.71 -0.86
N ASN A 52 -5.05 4.86 -1.62
CA ASN A 52 -4.26 3.75 -2.15
C ASN A 52 -3.61 2.94 -1.03
N ARG A 53 -3.06 3.61 -0.01
CA ARG A 53 -2.50 2.93 1.15
C ARG A 53 -3.56 2.10 1.89
N LYS A 54 -4.76 2.65 2.10
CA LYS A 54 -5.88 1.90 2.70
C LYS A 54 -6.29 0.71 1.84
N ALA A 55 -6.37 0.88 0.52
CA ALA A 55 -6.67 -0.22 -0.40
C ALA A 55 -5.59 -1.31 -0.35
N PHE A 56 -4.31 -0.93 -0.29
CA PHE A 56 -3.19 -1.85 -0.12
C PHE A 56 -3.23 -2.57 1.22
N GLU A 57 -3.53 -1.89 2.33
CA GLU A 57 -3.68 -2.52 3.65
C GLU A 57 -4.84 -3.53 3.68
N VAL A 58 -5.96 -3.21 3.01
CA VAL A 58 -7.10 -4.12 2.88
C VAL A 58 -6.73 -5.35 2.05
N GLU A 59 -6.05 -5.16 0.92
CA GLU A 59 -5.61 -6.27 0.06
C GLU A 59 -4.51 -7.11 0.74
N ALA A 60 -3.56 -6.50 1.43
CA ALA A 60 -2.53 -7.19 2.19
C ALA A 60 -3.13 -8.03 3.33
N ARG A 61 -4.15 -7.51 4.04
CA ARG A 61 -4.90 -8.29 5.03
C ARG A 61 -5.65 -9.47 4.40
N ARG A 62 -6.21 -9.29 3.21
CA ARG A 62 -6.88 -10.37 2.47
C ARG A 62 -5.89 -11.46 2.07
N GLN A 63 -4.73 -11.08 1.52
CA GLN A 63 -3.69 -12.03 1.12
C GLN A 63 -3.06 -12.73 2.32
N SER A 64 -2.81 -12.00 3.41
CA SER A 64 -2.30 -12.58 4.66
C SER A 64 -3.25 -13.61 5.25
N ARG A 65 -4.57 -13.34 5.25
CA ARG A 65 -5.59 -14.32 5.69
C ARG A 65 -5.61 -15.55 4.78
N ALA A 66 -5.60 -15.36 3.46
CA ALA A 66 -5.57 -16.47 2.51
C ALA A 66 -4.29 -17.33 2.66
N ALA A 67 -3.15 -16.72 2.96
CA ALA A 67 -1.91 -17.44 3.25
C ALA A 67 -1.98 -18.21 4.59
N ALA A 68 -2.53 -17.59 5.64
CA ALA A 68 -2.72 -18.25 6.93
C ALA A 68 -3.70 -19.44 6.84
N ASP A 69 -4.77 -19.31 6.05
CA ASP A 69 -5.71 -20.40 5.82
C ASP A 69 -5.06 -21.56 5.06
N ARG A 70 -4.21 -21.27 4.04
CA ARG A 70 -3.46 -22.30 3.31
C ARG A 70 -2.41 -23.00 4.18
N ALA A 71 -1.67 -22.25 5.00
CA ALA A 71 -0.67 -22.81 5.91
C ALA A 71 -1.30 -23.68 7.01
N ARG A 72 -2.57 -23.47 7.31
CA ARG A 72 -3.33 -24.28 8.29
C ARG A 72 -3.91 -25.56 7.67
N ASP A 73 -3.84 -25.72 6.35
CA ASP A 73 -4.26 -26.93 5.66
C ASP A 73 -3.22 -28.05 5.86
N PRO A 74 -3.54 -29.12 6.61
CA PRO A 74 -2.62 -30.22 6.87
C PRO A 74 -2.37 -31.10 5.64
N GLN A 75 -3.08 -30.87 4.53
CA GLN A 75 -2.87 -31.54 3.25
C GLN A 75 -2.17 -30.64 2.23
N SER A 76 -1.74 -29.44 2.62
CA SER A 76 -0.99 -28.56 1.72
C SER A 76 0.43 -29.07 1.47
N ASP A 77 0.95 -28.82 0.26
CA ASP A 77 2.34 -29.16 -0.11
C ASP A 77 3.36 -28.57 0.87
N GLU A 78 3.09 -27.38 1.43
CA GLU A 78 3.91 -26.73 2.45
C GLU A 78 3.89 -27.49 3.78
N ALA A 79 2.71 -27.93 4.25
CA ALA A 79 2.58 -28.73 5.47
C ALA A 79 3.24 -30.10 5.32
N GLN A 80 3.13 -30.72 4.14
CA GLN A 80 3.81 -31.98 3.84
C GLN A 80 5.33 -31.81 3.85
N SER A 81 5.84 -30.75 3.21
CA SER A 81 7.28 -30.46 3.21
C SER A 81 7.84 -30.19 4.62
N LEU A 82 7.07 -29.54 5.50
CA LEU A 82 7.45 -29.35 6.90
C LEU A 82 7.48 -30.66 7.67
N GLN A 83 6.49 -31.53 7.49
CA GLN A 83 6.47 -32.86 8.11
C GLN A 83 7.63 -33.73 7.62
N ASP A 84 7.95 -33.69 6.33
CA ASP A 84 9.06 -34.42 5.75
C ASP A 84 10.41 -33.90 6.32
N MET A 85 10.56 -32.59 6.52
CA MET A 85 11.74 -32.00 7.16
C MET A 85 11.85 -32.38 8.63
N GLU A 86 10.76 -32.34 9.40
CA GLU A 86 10.74 -32.77 10.81
C GLU A 86 11.13 -34.25 10.93
N ALA A 87 10.57 -35.11 10.06
CA ALA A 87 10.90 -36.52 10.01
C ALA A 87 12.39 -36.78 9.69
N LEU A 88 13.02 -35.94 8.85
CA LEU A 88 14.45 -36.00 8.56
C LEU A 88 15.32 -35.53 9.74
N LEU A 89 14.83 -34.58 10.55
CA LEU A 89 15.54 -34.11 11.75
C LEU A 89 15.44 -35.11 12.91
N ASP A 90 14.29 -35.76 13.06
CA ASP A 90 14.06 -36.82 14.04
C ASP A 90 14.73 -38.15 13.67
N ALA A 91 15.05 -38.35 12.39
CA ALA A 91 15.86 -39.44 11.91
C ALA A 91 17.35 -39.20 12.24
N ASP A 92 17.69 -39.22 13.53
CA ASP A 92 18.96 -39.47 14.25
C ASP A 92 20.35 -39.43 13.56
N ASP A 93 20.55 -38.81 12.38
CA ASP A 93 21.86 -38.71 11.72
C ASP A 93 22.77 -37.65 12.37
N PHE A 94 22.22 -36.76 13.22
CA PHE A 94 22.99 -35.72 13.93
C PHE A 94 23.58 -36.17 15.28
N ALA A 95 23.14 -37.30 15.84
CA ALA A 95 23.58 -37.74 17.17
C ALA A 95 24.96 -38.44 17.16
N ASP A 96 25.35 -39.06 16.04
CA ASP A 96 26.56 -39.86 15.94
C ASP A 96 27.81 -39.08 15.51
N GLU A 97 27.66 -37.91 14.87
CA GLU A 97 28.80 -37.17 14.31
C GLU A 97 29.54 -36.27 15.33
N TRP A 98 28.91 -35.88 16.44
CA TRP A 98 29.51 -35.01 17.47
C TRP A 98 30.13 -35.75 18.68
N LYS A 99 30.18 -37.09 18.65
CA LYS A 99 30.77 -37.93 19.70
C LYS A 99 32.15 -38.54 19.36
N ALA A 100 32.78 -38.13 18.25
CA ALA A 100 34.12 -38.57 17.85
C ALA A 100 35.22 -37.59 18.26
#